data_AF-A0A1H0E3G3-F1
#
_entry.id   AF-A0A1H0E3G3-F1
#
_cell.length_a   1.000
_cell.length_b   1.000
_cell.length_c   1.000
_cell.angle_alpha   90.00
_cell.angle_beta   90.00
_cell.angle_gamma   90.00
#
_symmetry.space_group_name_H-M   'P 1'
#
loop_
_entity.id
_entity.type
_entity.pdbx_description
1 polymer ?
#
loop_
_entity_poly.entity_id
_entity_poly.type
_entity_poly.pdbx_seq_one_letter_code
_entity_poly.pdbx_strand_id
1 'polypeptide(L)'
;MCGACGTGRVAAPWEDVLAGAGPAERAVRAAAAGRLLSARRMRVTPWRGGYLLATPTGAARPVASLRELWAAAGPVSPPPTGQPGWARAATPVGWDLQAAAVWISVAARSGTLAAAELPGGAVGFAADGTASVEHRSGMEVGVLGPDPGTVLADLLHFAARG
;
A
#
# COMPACT_ATOMS: atom_id res chain seq x y z
N MET A 1 -29.12 27.04 -12.96
CA MET A 1 -28.85 26.29 -11.71
C MET A 1 -27.73 25.31 -11.98
N CYS A 2 -26.49 25.66 -11.63
CA CYS A 2 -25.34 24.75 -11.70
C CYS A 2 -24.94 24.42 -10.26
N GLY A 3 -25.04 23.14 -9.90
CA GLY A 3 -24.80 22.66 -8.54
C GLY A 3 -23.32 22.78 -8.17
N ALA A 4 -23.02 23.76 -7.32
CA ALA A 4 -21.83 23.75 -6.50
C ALA A 4 -22.01 22.68 -5.40
N CYS A 5 -21.53 21.46 -5.66
CA CYS A 5 -21.43 20.40 -4.65
C CYS A 5 -19.96 19.95 -4.55
N GLY A 6 -19.26 20.45 -3.52
CA GLY A 6 -18.09 19.79 -2.93
C GLY A 6 -16.73 20.10 -3.54
N THR A 7 -16.13 21.25 -3.21
CA THR A 7 -14.68 21.49 -3.40
C THR A 7 -13.83 20.95 -2.25
N GLY A 8 -14.26 19.87 -1.61
CA GLY A 8 -13.38 19.06 -0.79
C GLY A 8 -12.61 18.12 -1.70
N ARG A 9 -11.54 18.59 -2.35
CA ARG A 9 -10.59 17.68 -3.02
C ARG A 9 -9.94 16.86 -1.92
N VAL A 10 -10.55 15.73 -1.57
CA VAL A 10 -9.86 14.68 -0.82
C VAL A 10 -8.63 14.33 -1.64
N ALA A 11 -7.45 14.51 -1.06
CA ALA A 11 -6.21 14.14 -1.71
C ALA A 11 -6.33 12.68 -2.15
N ALA A 12 -5.97 12.39 -3.41
CA ALA A 12 -6.00 11.03 -3.92
C ALA A 12 -5.15 10.13 -2.99
N PRO A 13 -5.57 8.87 -2.74
CA PRO A 13 -4.75 7.92 -2.01
C PRO A 13 -3.36 7.83 -2.64
N TRP A 14 -2.31 7.74 -1.82
CA TRP A 14 -0.93 7.75 -2.31
C TRP A 14 -0.67 6.61 -3.31
N GLU A 15 -1.35 5.48 -3.14
CA GLU A 15 -1.26 4.33 -4.04
C GLU A 15 -1.82 4.64 -5.43
N ASP A 16 -2.83 5.50 -5.53
CA ASP A 16 -3.37 5.94 -6.81
C ASP A 16 -2.45 6.96 -7.49
N VAL A 17 -1.72 7.75 -6.70
CA VAL A 17 -0.71 8.71 -7.20
C VAL A 17 0.54 8.00 -7.71
N LEU A 18 1.06 7.02 -6.97
CA LEU A 18 2.31 6.34 -7.30
C LEU A 18 2.13 5.10 -8.19
N ALA A 19 1.05 4.35 -8.01
CA ALA A 19 0.78 3.12 -8.76
C ALA A 19 -0.38 3.28 -9.76
N GLY A 20 -0.99 4.45 -9.87
CA GLY A 20 -2.08 4.70 -10.83
C GLY A 20 -3.47 4.36 -10.30
N ALA A 21 -4.46 5.08 -10.82
CA ALA A 21 -5.84 5.06 -10.34
C ALA A 21 -6.81 4.30 -11.27
N GLY A 22 -6.30 3.56 -12.25
CA GLY A 22 -7.13 2.89 -13.24
C GLY A 22 -7.80 1.60 -12.70
N PRO A 23 -8.89 1.13 -13.34
CA PRO A 23 -9.59 -0.07 -12.91
C PRO A 23 -8.72 -1.34 -12.94
N ALA A 24 -7.81 -1.46 -13.92
CA ALA A 24 -6.94 -2.63 -14.05
C ALA A 24 -5.90 -2.67 -12.91
N GLU A 25 -5.28 -1.53 -12.63
CA GLU A 25 -4.34 -1.33 -11.54
C GLU A 25 -4.99 -1.69 -10.20
N ARG A 26 -6.21 -1.18 -9.95
CA ARG A 26 -6.96 -1.53 -8.74
C ARG A 26 -7.33 -3.02 -8.66
N ALA A 27 -7.62 -3.68 -9.78
CA ALA A 27 -7.91 -5.11 -9.78
C ALA A 27 -6.67 -5.95 -9.40
N VAL A 28 -5.50 -5.63 -9.95
CA VAL A 28 -4.22 -6.27 -9.56
C VAL A 28 -3.91 -5.99 -8.09
N ARG A 29 -4.11 -4.75 -7.64
CA ARG A 29 -3.93 -4.37 -6.23
C ARG A 29 -4.86 -5.15 -5.30
N ALA A 30 -6.12 -5.32 -5.68
CA ALA A 30 -7.09 -6.12 -4.92
C ALA A 30 -6.66 -7.59 -4.84
N ALA A 31 -6.17 -8.17 -5.93
CA ALA A 31 -5.66 -9.54 -5.94
C ALA A 31 -4.45 -9.71 -5.02
N ALA A 32 -3.49 -8.79 -5.07
CA ALA A 32 -2.32 -8.78 -4.18
C ALA A 32 -2.71 -8.64 -2.71
N ALA A 33 -3.64 -7.74 -2.37
CA ALA A 33 -4.17 -7.61 -1.02
C ALA A 33 -4.89 -8.89 -0.55
N GLY A 34 -5.63 -9.54 -1.45
CA GLY A 34 -6.26 -10.84 -1.21
C GLY A 34 -5.26 -11.93 -0.83
N ARG A 35 -4.06 -11.95 -1.42
CA ARG A 35 -3.00 -12.92 -1.05
C ARG A 35 -2.60 -12.78 0.42
N LEU A 36 -2.40 -11.55 0.91
CA LEU A 36 -2.02 -11.28 2.30
C LEU A 36 -3.15 -11.60 3.30
N LEU A 37 -4.40 -11.40 2.88
CA LEU A 37 -5.57 -11.60 3.73
C LEU A 37 -6.16 -13.01 3.68
N SER A 38 -5.67 -13.85 2.76
CA SER A 38 -6.16 -15.22 2.55
C SER A 38 -6.06 -16.09 3.81
N ALA A 39 -4.97 -15.96 4.59
CA ALA A 39 -4.78 -16.67 5.85
C ALA A 39 -5.84 -16.31 6.90
N ARG A 40 -6.40 -15.10 6.83
CA ARG A 40 -7.52 -14.64 7.68
C ARG A 40 -8.89 -14.96 7.07
N ARG A 41 -8.95 -15.72 5.97
CA ARG A 41 -10.15 -16.05 5.19
C ARG A 41 -10.95 -14.81 4.73
N MET A 42 -10.28 -13.68 4.61
CA MET A 42 -10.86 -12.44 4.10
C MET A 42 -10.66 -12.36 2.58
N ARG A 43 -11.59 -11.72 1.87
CA ARG A 43 -11.53 -11.54 0.41
C ARG A 43 -11.56 -10.07 0.07
N VAL A 44 -10.77 -9.68 -0.93
CA VAL A 44 -10.73 -8.31 -1.46
C VAL A 44 -11.07 -8.35 -2.93
N THR A 45 -12.02 -7.51 -3.35
CA THR A 45 -12.35 -7.32 -4.77
C THR A 45 -12.34 -5.83 -5.10
N PRO A 46 -12.02 -5.44 -6.35
CA PRO A 46 -12.14 -4.04 -6.77
C PRO A 46 -13.61 -3.61 -6.73
N TRP A 47 -13.89 -2.40 -6.24
CA TRP A 47 -15.26 -1.89 -6.09
C TRP A 47 -15.34 -0.37 -6.17
N ARG A 48 -16.05 0.17 -7.17
CA ARG A 48 -16.40 1.61 -7.33
C ARG A 48 -15.29 2.59 -6.93
N GLY A 49 -14.09 2.42 -7.51
CA GLY A 49 -12.96 3.33 -7.25
C GLY A 49 -12.13 3.00 -6.00
N GLY A 50 -12.48 1.94 -5.27
CA GLY A 50 -11.72 1.40 -4.15
C GLY A 50 -11.85 -0.13 -4.09
N TYR A 51 -12.13 -0.67 -2.91
CA TYR A 51 -12.18 -2.10 -2.65
C TYR A 51 -13.42 -2.50 -1.86
N LEU A 52 -13.85 -3.75 -2.02
CA LEU A 52 -14.80 -4.40 -1.15
C LEU A 52 -14.05 -5.46 -0.34
N LEU A 53 -14.05 -5.31 0.98
CA LEU A 53 -13.52 -6.31 1.90
C LEU A 53 -14.67 -7.17 2.43
N ALA A 54 -14.59 -8.49 2.19
CA ALA A 54 -15.50 -9.47 2.77
C ALA A 54 -14.82 -10.26 3.88
N THR A 55 -15.48 -10.37 5.04
CA THR A 55 -15.00 -11.11 6.22
C THR A 55 -15.45 -12.58 6.17
N PRO A 56 -14.85 -13.45 7.00
CA PRO A 56 -15.27 -14.86 7.10
C PRO A 56 -16.71 -15.04 7.62
N THR A 57 -17.24 -14.03 8.31
CA THR A 57 -18.62 -14.02 8.83
C THR A 57 -19.65 -13.60 7.78
N GLY A 58 -19.22 -13.33 6.54
CA GLY A 58 -20.09 -12.91 5.44
C GLY A 58 -20.40 -11.41 5.41
N ALA A 59 -19.87 -10.62 6.34
CA ALA A 59 -19.98 -9.16 6.29
C ALA A 59 -19.09 -8.62 5.16
N ALA A 60 -19.61 -7.66 4.37
CA ALA A 60 -18.85 -6.98 3.33
C ALA A 60 -18.89 -5.47 3.54
N ARG A 61 -17.75 -4.81 3.38
CA ARG A 61 -17.61 -3.37 3.59
C ARG A 61 -16.83 -2.71 2.45
N PRO A 62 -17.36 -1.67 1.80
CA PRO A 62 -16.59 -0.86 0.86
C PRO A 62 -15.55 -0.03 1.61
N VAL A 63 -14.37 0.09 1.04
CA VAL A 63 -13.26 0.92 1.54
C VAL A 63 -12.63 1.68 0.37
N ALA A 64 -12.25 2.93 0.58
CA ALA A 64 -11.78 3.81 -0.48
C ALA A 64 -10.26 3.68 -0.76
N SER A 65 -9.50 3.12 0.18
CA SER A 65 -8.03 3.07 0.11
C SER A 65 -7.45 1.85 0.84
N LEU A 66 -6.17 1.57 0.61
CA LEU A 66 -5.42 0.55 1.35
C LEU A 66 -5.34 0.87 2.86
N ARG A 67 -5.25 2.15 3.24
CA ARG A 67 -5.31 2.57 4.65
C ARG A 67 -6.61 2.10 5.31
N GLU A 68 -7.75 2.37 4.67
CA GLU A 68 -9.05 1.94 5.17
C GLU A 68 -9.22 0.43 5.14
N LEU A 69 -8.67 -0.24 4.12
CA LEU A 69 -8.65 -1.69 4.01
C LEU A 69 -7.98 -2.34 5.22
N TRP A 70 -6.78 -1.88 5.60
CA TRP A 70 -6.06 -2.45 6.75
C TRP A 70 -6.69 -2.08 8.08
N ALA A 71 -7.26 -0.88 8.20
CA ALA A 71 -8.08 -0.54 9.36
C ALA A 71 -9.31 -1.46 9.49
N ALA A 72 -9.90 -1.89 8.37
CA ALA A 72 -10.99 -2.85 8.33
C ALA A 72 -10.57 -4.28 8.70
N ALA A 73 -9.40 -4.70 8.23
CA ALA A 73 -8.88 -6.05 8.40
C ALA A 73 -8.43 -6.36 9.85
N GLY A 74 -8.39 -5.33 10.71
CA GLY A 74 -8.07 -5.45 12.12
C GLY A 74 -6.58 -5.21 12.42
N PRO A 75 -6.14 -5.46 13.66
CA PRO A 75 -4.79 -5.14 14.10
C PRO A 75 -3.72 -5.85 13.27
N VAL A 76 -2.60 -5.16 13.14
CA VAL A 76 -1.34 -5.69 12.60
C VAL A 76 -0.35 -5.76 13.75
N SER A 77 0.66 -6.62 13.64
CA SER A 77 1.69 -6.80 14.66
C SER A 77 2.29 -5.46 15.13
N PRO A 78 2.71 -5.35 16.40
CA PRO A 78 3.33 -4.14 16.92
C PRO A 78 4.61 -3.80 16.14
N PRO A 79 5.01 -2.51 16.11
CA PRO A 79 6.18 -2.09 15.38
C PRO A 79 7.45 -2.72 15.93
N PRO A 80 8.37 -3.17 15.07
CA PRO A 80 9.68 -3.60 15.50
C PRO A 80 10.46 -2.45 16.14
N THR A 81 11.25 -2.77 17.16
CA THR A 81 12.14 -1.81 17.83
C THR A 81 13.50 -1.79 17.14
N GLY A 82 13.98 -0.62 16.70
CA GLY A 82 15.30 -0.47 16.11
C GLY A 82 15.58 0.97 15.68
N GLN A 83 16.83 1.27 15.37
CA GLN A 83 17.18 2.57 14.78
C GLN A 83 16.80 2.56 13.29
N PRO A 84 16.06 3.57 12.80
CA PRO A 84 15.66 3.61 11.41
C PRO A 84 16.87 3.83 10.50
N GLY A 85 16.94 3.07 9.41
CA GLY A 85 17.94 3.20 8.36
C GLY A 85 17.33 3.00 6.97
N TRP A 86 18.06 3.39 5.93
CA TRP A 86 17.68 3.15 4.54
C TRP A 86 18.33 1.88 4.00
N ALA A 87 17.57 1.12 3.21
CA ALA A 87 18.10 0.12 2.28
C ALA A 87 17.53 0.40 0.90
N ARG A 88 18.34 0.17 -0.14
CA ARG A 88 17.98 0.37 -1.54
C ARG A 88 18.48 -0.79 -2.40
N ALA A 89 17.78 -1.07 -3.48
CA ALA A 89 18.16 -2.02 -4.50
C ALA A 89 17.64 -1.57 -5.87
N ALA A 90 18.27 -2.05 -6.94
CA ALA A 90 17.76 -1.87 -8.29
C ALA A 90 16.38 -2.56 -8.42
N THR A 91 15.48 -1.96 -9.21
CA THR A 91 14.17 -2.57 -9.49
C THR A 91 14.36 -3.86 -10.29
N PRO A 92 13.90 -5.01 -9.79
CA PRO A 92 13.96 -6.28 -10.52
C PRO A 92 13.15 -6.26 -11.82
N VAL A 93 13.56 -7.08 -12.79
CA VAL A 93 12.73 -7.35 -13.99
C VAL A 93 11.48 -8.12 -13.57
N GLY A 94 10.32 -7.73 -14.11
CA GLY A 94 9.03 -8.34 -13.77
C GLY A 94 8.44 -7.86 -12.45
N TRP A 95 8.96 -6.76 -11.90
CA TRP A 95 8.42 -6.11 -10.71
C TRP A 95 6.96 -5.67 -10.87
N ASP A 96 6.10 -6.06 -9.94
CA ASP A 96 4.72 -5.57 -9.87
C ASP A 96 4.59 -4.39 -8.89
N LEU A 97 4.39 -3.19 -9.44
CA LEU A 97 4.19 -1.96 -8.68
C LEU A 97 2.89 -1.98 -7.83
N GLN A 98 1.84 -2.67 -8.26
CA GLN A 98 0.60 -2.79 -7.49
C GLN A 98 0.80 -3.68 -6.28
N ALA A 99 1.49 -4.81 -6.46
CA ALA A 99 1.87 -5.69 -5.35
C ALA A 99 2.78 -4.95 -4.36
N ALA A 100 3.77 -4.19 -4.85
CA ALA A 100 4.63 -3.36 -4.01
C ALA A 100 3.82 -2.34 -3.18
N ALA A 101 2.86 -1.64 -3.80
CA ALA A 101 2.01 -0.68 -3.10
C ALA A 101 1.20 -1.32 -1.96
N VAL A 102 0.63 -2.52 -2.21
CA VAL A 102 -0.07 -3.31 -1.17
C VAL A 102 0.88 -3.66 -0.03
N TRP A 103 2.05 -4.20 -0.34
CA TRP A 103 3.00 -4.61 0.70
C TRP A 103 3.47 -3.42 1.54
N ILE A 104 3.83 -2.31 0.89
CA ILE A 104 4.26 -1.09 1.56
C ILE A 104 3.16 -0.57 2.50
N SER A 105 1.91 -0.56 2.05
CA SER A 105 0.80 -0.07 2.87
C SER A 105 0.57 -0.89 4.15
N VAL A 106 0.75 -2.22 4.12
CA VAL A 106 0.62 -3.06 5.31
C VAL A 106 1.84 -2.93 6.22
N ALA A 107 3.05 -2.84 5.65
CA ALA A 107 4.29 -2.67 6.40
C ALA A 107 4.37 -1.29 7.07
N ALA A 108 3.84 -0.24 6.42
CA ALA A 108 3.67 1.06 7.04
C ALA A 108 2.67 1.01 8.20
N ARG A 109 1.56 0.28 8.02
CA ARG A 109 0.52 0.12 9.06
C ARG A 109 1.03 -0.62 10.30
N SER A 110 1.95 -1.57 10.13
CA SER A 110 2.64 -2.25 11.25
C SER A 110 3.81 -1.46 11.81
N GLY A 111 4.17 -0.32 11.23
CA GLY A 111 5.36 0.46 11.62
C GLY A 111 6.68 -0.24 11.30
N THR A 112 6.66 -1.21 10.39
CA THR A 112 7.84 -1.90 9.86
C THR A 112 8.62 -1.03 8.87
N LEU A 113 7.96 -0.03 8.28
CA LEU A 113 8.61 1.03 7.51
C LEU A 113 7.98 2.39 7.80
N ALA A 114 8.77 3.45 7.68
CA ALA A 114 8.35 4.85 7.78
C ALA A 114 8.32 5.55 6.41
N ALA A 115 9.06 5.06 5.42
CA ALA A 115 9.01 5.56 4.05
C ALA A 115 9.41 4.48 3.05
N ALA A 116 9.02 4.65 1.80
CA ALA A 116 9.44 3.82 0.68
C ALA A 116 9.72 4.68 -0.56
N GLU A 117 10.71 4.25 -1.34
CA GLU A 117 11.02 4.78 -2.67
C GLU A 117 10.62 3.73 -3.70
N LEU A 118 9.88 4.14 -4.72
CA LEU A 118 9.39 3.33 -5.83
C LEU A 118 9.79 4.00 -7.16
N PRO A 119 9.80 3.27 -8.28
CA PRO A 119 9.90 3.89 -9.59
C PRO A 119 8.81 4.96 -9.77
N GLY A 120 9.22 6.22 -9.95
CA GLY A 120 8.31 7.36 -10.15
C GLY A 120 7.98 8.19 -8.90
N GLY A 121 8.40 7.77 -7.69
CA GLY A 121 8.27 8.60 -6.49
C GLY A 121 8.54 7.90 -5.17
N ALA A 122 8.51 8.71 -4.11
CA ALA A 122 8.64 8.26 -2.73
C ALA A 122 7.35 8.53 -1.96
N VAL A 123 7.10 7.71 -0.95
CA VAL A 123 6.02 7.89 0.01
C VAL A 123 6.58 7.86 1.43
N GLY A 124 6.22 8.86 2.23
CA GLY A 124 6.49 8.91 3.66
C GLY A 124 5.21 8.69 4.46
N PHE A 125 5.31 8.00 5.59
CA PHE A 125 4.20 7.71 6.48
C PHE A 125 4.44 8.35 7.85
N ALA A 126 3.52 9.21 8.26
CA ALA A 126 3.55 9.79 9.60
C ALA A 126 2.91 8.83 10.63
N ALA A 127 3.18 9.08 11.91
CA ALA A 127 2.66 8.25 13.01
C ALA A 127 1.12 8.23 13.11
N ASP A 128 0.44 9.26 12.60
CA ASP A 128 -1.02 9.33 12.48
C ASP A 128 -1.58 8.56 11.26
N GLY A 129 -0.70 7.87 10.54
CA GLY A 129 -0.98 7.08 9.33
C GLY A 129 -1.22 7.93 8.09
N THR A 130 -0.99 9.25 8.12
CA THR A 130 -1.04 10.08 6.91
C THR A 130 0.15 9.74 6.02
N ALA A 131 -0.08 9.80 4.71
CA ALA A 131 0.93 9.52 3.70
C ALA A 131 1.22 10.78 2.89
N SER A 132 2.49 11.10 2.68
CA SER A 132 2.94 12.18 1.82
C SER A 132 3.70 11.62 0.63
N VAL A 133 3.35 12.05 -0.58
CA VAL A 133 4.00 11.60 -1.83
C VAL A 133 4.93 12.67 -2.35
N GLU A 134 6.11 12.26 -2.78
CA GLU A 134 7.07 13.09 -3.50
C GLU A 134 7.39 12.42 -4.84
N HIS A 135 7.24 13.13 -5.95
CA HIS A 135 7.65 12.60 -7.25
C HIS A 135 9.17 12.64 -7.38
N ARG A 136 9.76 11.51 -7.77
CA ARG A 136 11.20 11.36 -7.98
C ARG A 136 11.44 10.52 -9.22
N SER A 137 12.44 10.90 -10.00
CA SER A 137 12.96 10.04 -11.07
C SER A 137 14.00 9.09 -10.47
N GLY A 138 13.76 7.79 -10.57
CA GLY A 138 14.67 6.77 -10.08
C GLY A 138 14.26 5.38 -10.56
N MET A 139 15.23 4.50 -10.70
CA MET A 139 15.04 3.09 -11.06
C MET A 139 15.30 2.16 -9.86
N GLU A 140 15.44 2.72 -8.67
CA GLU A 140 15.68 1.99 -7.43
C GLU A 140 14.39 1.87 -6.62
N VAL A 141 14.32 0.79 -5.85
CA VAL A 141 13.33 0.59 -4.79
C VAL A 141 14.06 0.73 -3.47
N GLY A 142 13.49 1.49 -2.55
CA GLY A 142 14.07 1.74 -1.24
C GLY A 142 13.04 1.66 -0.13
N VAL A 143 13.49 1.36 1.08
CA VAL A 143 12.68 1.40 2.29
C VAL A 143 13.45 2.03 3.43
N LEU A 144 12.73 2.80 4.24
CA LEU A 144 13.21 3.36 5.50
C LEU A 144 12.48 2.67 6.65
N GLY A 145 13.21 2.03 7.56
CA GLY A 145 12.62 1.32 8.69
C GLY A 145 13.68 0.84 9.69
N PRO A 146 13.29 0.23 10.82
CA PRO A 146 14.20 -0.23 11.86
C PRO A 146 15.06 -1.44 11.45
N ASP A 147 14.65 -2.20 10.44
CA ASP A 147 15.43 -3.29 9.82
C ASP A 147 15.27 -3.24 8.29
N PRO A 148 15.87 -2.24 7.63
CA PRO A 148 15.53 -1.92 6.25
C PRO A 148 16.00 -3.00 5.27
N GLY A 149 17.03 -3.79 5.60
CA GLY A 149 17.53 -4.86 4.74
C GLY A 149 16.52 -6.01 4.59
N THR A 150 16.01 -6.53 5.72
CA THR A 150 14.99 -7.58 5.72
C THR A 150 13.69 -7.08 5.09
N VAL A 151 13.27 -5.85 5.44
CA VAL A 151 12.06 -5.21 4.89
C VAL A 151 12.16 -5.05 3.38
N LEU A 152 13.32 -4.65 2.86
CA LEU A 152 13.54 -4.55 1.42
C LEU A 152 13.48 -5.93 0.76
N ALA A 153 14.13 -6.94 1.34
CA ALA A 153 14.12 -8.29 0.80
C ALA A 153 12.69 -8.88 0.71
N ASP A 154 11.88 -8.68 1.76
CA ASP A 154 10.48 -9.12 1.80
C ASP A 154 9.61 -8.39 0.78
N LEU A 155 9.78 -7.07 0.65
CA LEU A 155 9.14 -6.27 -0.38
C LEU A 155 9.48 -6.81 -1.77
N LEU A 156 10.78 -7.03 -2.03
CA LEU A 156 11.23 -7.50 -3.33
C LEU A 156 10.67 -8.89 -3.65
N HIS A 157 10.68 -9.79 -2.66
CA HIS A 157 10.12 -11.13 -2.80
C HIS A 157 8.61 -11.10 -3.08
N PHE A 158 7.86 -10.25 -2.39
CA PHE A 158 6.41 -10.16 -2.57
C PHE A 158 6.03 -9.58 -3.94
N ALA A 159 6.71 -8.52 -4.36
CA ALA A 159 6.44 -7.82 -5.62
C ALA A 159 6.91 -8.59 -6.87
N ALA A 160 7.83 -9.56 -6.72
CA ALA A 160 8.24 -10.45 -7.81
C ALA A 160 7.22 -11.58 -8.10
N ARG A 161 6.20 -11.77 -7.25
CA ARG A 161 5.16 -12.81 -7.37
C ARG A 161 3.83 -12.27 -7.92
N GLY A 162 3.87 -11.08 -8.51
CA GLY A 162 2.74 -10.34 -9.07
C GLY A 162 2.04 -11.08 -10.20
#